data_AF-A0A3D3HCV5-F1
#
_entry.id   AF-A0A3D3HCV5-F1
#
_cell.length_a   1.000
_cell.length_b   1.000
_cell.length_c   1.000
_cell.angle_alpha   90.00
_cell.angle_beta   90.00
_cell.angle_gamma   90.00
#
_symmetry.space_group_name_H-M   'P 1'
#
loop_
_entity.id
_entity.type
_entity.pdbx_description
1 polymer ?
#
loop_
_entity_poly.entity_id
_entity_poly.type
_entity_poly.pdbx_seq_one_letter_code
_entity_poly.pdbx_strand_id
1 'polypeptide(L)'
;GDSFFHLSAYGSSLPGLNLCGAGRVVCLIDPIGDVYACPFAIHDEFLAGNVRDAGFASVWRQSELFTRLREPQSGGACSSCQFFDSCKGGCMAAKFFTGLPLDGPDPECVRGFGEEALKNKNGSLPQPSQDHSHRTSPPRPRPVRVTIRRRDQIDAPPVSACAESPLAGFTPISTDAQEGVDILGGIHSHSS
;
A
#
# COMPACT_ATOMS: atom_id res chain seq x y z
N GLY A 1 -3.35 15.19 -7.12
CA GLY A 1 -3.11 13.97 -7.91
C GLY A 1 -2.20 13.09 -7.10
N ASP A 2 -2.50 11.79 -6.99
CA ASP A 2 -1.59 10.90 -6.26
C ASP A 2 -0.19 11.00 -6.86
N SER A 3 0.81 11.02 -5.98
CA SER A 3 2.20 11.28 -6.35
C SER A 3 2.85 10.10 -7.07
N PHE A 4 2.13 8.98 -7.23
CA PHE A 4 2.69 7.75 -7.78
C PHE A 4 2.97 7.89 -9.27
N PHE A 5 2.16 8.66 -10.00
CA PHE A 5 2.36 8.86 -11.43
C PHE A 5 3.11 10.17 -11.78
N HIS A 6 3.40 11.05 -10.83
CA HIS A 6 4.10 12.31 -11.15
C HIS A 6 5.63 12.23 -11.08
N LEU A 7 6.21 11.22 -10.40
CA LEU A 7 7.65 10.99 -10.42
C LEU A 7 8.03 10.06 -11.58
N SER A 8 8.44 10.65 -12.71
CA SER A 8 9.24 9.89 -13.67
C SER A 8 10.68 9.82 -13.16
N ALA A 9 11.31 8.66 -13.30
CA ALA A 9 12.75 8.50 -13.02
C ALA A 9 13.65 9.38 -13.91
N TYR A 10 13.06 9.99 -14.96
CA TYR A 10 13.73 10.78 -15.99
C TYR A 10 13.65 12.30 -15.75
N GLY A 11 13.01 12.75 -14.67
CA GLY A 11 12.95 14.17 -14.29
C GLY A 11 11.97 15.04 -15.10
N SER A 12 11.31 14.49 -16.12
CA SER A 12 10.27 15.16 -16.92
C SER A 12 8.93 14.43 -16.83
N SER A 13 7.81 15.14 -16.74
CA SER A 13 6.48 14.52 -16.79
C SER A 13 6.31 13.74 -18.10
N LEU A 14 5.94 12.46 -18.04
CA LEU A 14 5.62 11.69 -19.24
C LEU A 14 4.17 11.99 -19.68
N PRO A 15 3.92 12.19 -20.99
CA PRO A 15 2.56 12.37 -21.50
C PRO A 15 1.63 11.23 -21.05
N GLY A 16 0.50 11.58 -20.44
CA GLY A 16 -0.52 10.62 -20.02
C GLY A 16 -0.39 10.10 -18.58
N LEU A 17 0.66 10.45 -17.84
CA LEU A 17 0.77 10.08 -16.41
C LEU A 17 -0.24 10.81 -15.50
N ASN A 18 -0.88 11.86 -16.00
CA ASN A 18 -1.94 12.56 -15.29
C ASN A 18 -3.34 11.94 -15.50
N LEU A 19 -3.41 10.76 -16.12
CA LEU A 19 -4.62 9.95 -16.30
C LEU A 19 -4.67 8.81 -15.29
N CYS A 20 -5.88 8.40 -14.91
CA CYS A 20 -6.08 7.19 -14.11
C CYS A 20 -5.44 5.96 -14.78
N GLY A 21 -4.45 5.36 -14.13
CA GLY A 21 -3.70 4.22 -14.66
C GLY A 21 -4.40 2.87 -14.57
N ALA A 22 -5.57 2.79 -13.91
CA ALA A 22 -6.27 1.54 -13.64
C ALA A 22 -6.60 0.76 -14.92
N GLY A 23 -6.11 -0.47 -15.04
CA GLY A 23 -6.24 -1.30 -16.24
C GLY A 23 -5.52 -0.75 -17.48
N ARG A 24 -4.77 0.35 -17.38
CA ARG A 24 -4.01 0.99 -18.49
C ARG A 24 -2.51 0.80 -18.35
N VAL A 25 -1.98 1.12 -17.18
CA VAL A 25 -0.55 1.03 -16.84
C VAL A 25 -0.31 0.32 -15.51
N VAL A 26 -1.38 0.08 -14.73
CA VAL A 26 -1.32 -0.64 -13.47
C VAL A 26 -2.52 -1.59 -13.34
N CYS A 27 -2.29 -2.72 -12.66
CA CYS A 27 -3.31 -3.58 -12.07
C CYS A 27 -2.72 -4.22 -10.80
N LEU A 28 -3.57 -4.78 -9.94
CA LEU A 28 -3.17 -5.63 -8.83
C LEU A 28 -3.46 -7.08 -9.19
N ILE A 29 -2.55 -7.99 -8.87
CA ILE A 29 -2.83 -9.44 -8.82
C ILE A 29 -2.67 -9.85 -7.37
N ASP A 30 -3.72 -10.40 -6.78
CA ASP A 30 -3.70 -10.81 -5.38
C ASP A 30 -3.08 -12.22 -5.19
N PRO A 31 -2.88 -12.71 -3.94
CA PRO A 31 -2.29 -14.02 -3.69
C PRO A 31 -3.11 -15.21 -4.22
N ILE A 32 -4.42 -15.04 -4.39
CA ILE A 32 -5.31 -16.08 -4.96
C ILE A 32 -5.46 -15.95 -6.49
N GLY A 33 -4.75 -15.00 -7.10
CA GLY A 33 -4.66 -14.82 -8.53
C GLY A 33 -5.71 -13.90 -9.12
N ASP A 34 -6.57 -13.28 -8.30
CA ASP A 34 -7.56 -12.33 -8.77
C ASP A 34 -6.88 -11.05 -9.24
N VAL A 35 -7.33 -10.54 -10.38
CA VAL A 35 -6.76 -9.37 -11.04
C VAL A 35 -7.71 -8.19 -10.90
N TYR A 36 -7.31 -7.18 -10.13
CA TYR A 36 -8.07 -5.95 -9.95
C TYR A 36 -7.47 -4.80 -10.76
N ALA A 37 -8.32 -3.88 -11.24
CA ALA A 37 -7.87 -2.76 -12.07
C ALA A 37 -6.94 -1.78 -11.35
N CYS A 38 -7.08 -1.64 -10.03
CA CYS A 38 -6.35 -0.67 -9.23
C CYS A 38 -5.98 -1.27 -7.88
N PRO A 39 -4.74 -1.08 -7.37
CA PRO A 39 -4.36 -1.54 -6.03
C PRO A 39 -5.13 -0.86 -4.91
N PHE A 40 -5.75 0.30 -5.18
CA PHE A 40 -6.60 1.01 -4.25
C PHE A 40 -8.10 0.69 -4.41
N ALA A 41 -8.47 -0.20 -5.32
CA ALA A 41 -9.85 -0.63 -5.55
C ALA A 41 -9.96 -2.15 -5.66
N ILE A 42 -9.73 -2.81 -4.53
CA ILE A 42 -9.89 -4.26 -4.37
C ILE A 42 -11.37 -4.53 -4.02
N HIS A 43 -12.21 -4.46 -5.05
CA HIS A 43 -13.66 -4.67 -4.95
C HIS A 43 -14.15 -5.35 -6.23
N ASP A 44 -15.23 -6.11 -6.15
CA ASP A 44 -15.72 -6.96 -7.24
C ASP A 44 -16.05 -6.17 -8.51
N GLU A 45 -16.52 -4.92 -8.39
CA GLU A 45 -16.72 -4.01 -9.54
C GLU A 45 -15.43 -3.71 -10.33
N PHE A 46 -14.26 -3.89 -9.70
CA PHE A 46 -12.95 -3.70 -10.32
C PHE A 46 -12.20 -5.02 -10.54
N LEU A 47 -12.85 -6.17 -10.35
CA LEU A 47 -12.31 -7.49 -10.66
C LEU A 47 -12.38 -7.76 -12.16
N ALA A 48 -11.23 -8.00 -12.78
CA ALA A 48 -11.09 -8.26 -14.21
C ALA A 48 -11.07 -9.76 -14.56
N GLY A 49 -10.86 -10.62 -13.57
CA GLY A 49 -10.76 -12.07 -13.72
C GLY A 49 -9.64 -12.65 -12.85
N ASN A 50 -9.31 -13.93 -13.05
CA ASN A 50 -8.24 -14.62 -12.32
C ASN A 50 -7.15 -15.14 -13.29
N VAL A 51 -5.88 -14.98 -12.91
CA VAL A 51 -4.74 -15.43 -13.73
C VAL A 51 -4.66 -16.95 -13.88
N ARG A 52 -5.25 -17.71 -12.96
CA ARG A 52 -5.24 -19.18 -12.98
C ARG A 52 -6.22 -19.75 -13.99
N ASP A 53 -7.24 -18.98 -14.38
CA ASP A 53 -8.26 -19.42 -15.33
C ASP A 53 -7.85 -19.11 -16.78
N ALA A 54 -7.56 -17.84 -17.08
CA ALA A 54 -7.32 -17.37 -18.45
C ALA A 54 -5.87 -16.94 -18.73
N GLY A 55 -5.03 -16.86 -17.70
CA GLY A 55 -3.69 -16.27 -17.77
C GLY A 55 -3.70 -14.75 -17.75
N PHE A 56 -2.63 -14.15 -17.22
CA PHE A 56 -2.52 -12.69 -17.07
C PHE A 56 -2.67 -11.93 -18.40
N ALA A 57 -2.04 -12.41 -19.47
CA ALA A 57 -2.09 -11.74 -20.77
C ALA A 57 -3.52 -11.65 -21.34
N SER A 58 -4.34 -12.68 -21.10
CA SER A 58 -5.75 -12.68 -21.50
C SER A 58 -6.53 -11.65 -20.69
N VAL A 59 -6.46 -11.73 -19.35
CA VAL A 59 -7.14 -10.77 -18.47
C VAL A 59 -6.72 -9.33 -18.78
N TRP A 60 -5.42 -9.08 -18.96
CA TRP A 60 -4.90 -7.75 -19.27
C TRP A 60 -5.43 -7.23 -20.61
N ARG A 61 -5.42 -8.03 -21.68
CA ARG A 61 -5.73 -7.54 -23.02
C ARG A 61 -7.22 -7.58 -23.36
N GLN A 62 -7.96 -8.52 -22.76
CA GLN A 62 -9.27 -8.93 -23.25
C GLN A 62 -10.37 -8.85 -22.18
N SER A 63 -10.05 -8.58 -20.91
CA SER A 63 -11.11 -8.41 -19.92
C SER A 63 -12.03 -7.25 -20.32
N GLU A 64 -13.34 -7.49 -20.16
CA GLU A 64 -14.35 -6.48 -20.46
C GLU A 64 -14.11 -5.23 -19.62
N LEU A 65 -13.80 -5.41 -18.33
CA LEU A 65 -13.50 -4.31 -17.42
C LEU A 65 -12.34 -3.45 -17.93
N PHE A 66 -11.17 -4.03 -18.24
CA PHE A 66 -10.03 -3.21 -18.67
C PHE A 66 -10.27 -2.58 -20.04
N THR A 67 -11.00 -3.24 -20.92
CA THR A 67 -11.41 -2.66 -22.21
C THR A 67 -12.25 -1.41 -21.97
N ARG A 68 -13.28 -1.51 -21.13
CA ARG A 68 -14.16 -0.38 -20.75
C ARG A 68 -13.39 0.74 -20.06
N LEU A 69 -12.51 0.38 -19.11
CA LEU A 69 -11.69 1.35 -18.39
C LEU A 69 -10.69 2.08 -19.28
N ARG A 70 -10.31 1.54 -20.44
CA ARG A 70 -9.42 2.21 -21.40
C ARG A 70 -10.12 3.24 -22.26
N GLU A 71 -11.43 3.14 -22.42
CA GLU A 71 -12.23 4.12 -23.15
C GLU A 71 -12.23 5.49 -22.44
N PRO A 72 -12.49 6.60 -23.16
CA PRO A 72 -12.64 7.91 -22.54
C PRO A 72 -13.77 7.92 -21.50
N GLN A 73 -13.43 8.16 -20.23
CA GLN A 73 -14.37 8.23 -19.11
C GLN A 73 -14.45 9.68 -18.62
N SER A 74 -15.34 10.50 -19.20
CA SER A 74 -15.56 11.86 -18.71
C SER A 74 -17.02 12.29 -18.90
N GLY A 75 -17.70 12.56 -17.79
CA GLY A 75 -19.07 13.05 -17.75
C GLY A 75 -19.22 14.27 -16.83
N GLY A 76 -20.47 14.70 -16.62
CA GLY A 76 -20.83 15.75 -15.66
C GLY A 76 -19.97 17.02 -15.76
N ALA A 77 -19.53 17.52 -14.60
CA ALA A 77 -18.72 18.73 -14.47
C ALA A 77 -17.36 18.64 -15.21
N CYS A 78 -16.85 17.43 -15.47
CA CYS A 78 -15.57 17.24 -16.14
C CYS A 78 -15.67 17.43 -17.67
N SER A 79 -16.85 17.19 -18.26
CA SER A 79 -17.06 17.26 -19.73
C SER A 79 -16.81 18.65 -20.34
N SER A 80 -17.06 19.72 -19.58
CA SER A 80 -16.87 21.11 -19.99
C SER A 80 -15.80 21.84 -19.18
N CYS A 81 -15.01 21.11 -18.37
CA CYS A 81 -14.00 21.71 -17.52
C CYS A 81 -12.78 22.15 -18.34
N GLN A 82 -12.48 23.45 -18.32
CA GLN A 82 -11.29 24.02 -18.98
C GLN A 82 -9.95 23.47 -18.47
N PHE A 83 -9.93 22.77 -17.32
CA PHE A 83 -8.74 22.15 -16.73
C PHE A 83 -8.74 20.62 -16.88
N PHE A 84 -9.66 20.06 -17.68
CA PHE A 84 -9.77 18.62 -17.86
C PHE A 84 -8.45 18.00 -18.30
N ASP A 85 -7.70 18.66 -19.18
CA ASP A 85 -6.43 18.13 -19.66
C ASP A 85 -5.35 17.98 -18.59
N SER A 86 -5.47 18.69 -17.47
CA SER A 86 -4.53 18.62 -16.35
C SER A 86 -4.79 17.43 -15.44
N CYS A 87 -6.05 17.09 -15.14
CA CYS A 87 -6.39 16.03 -14.17
C CYS A 87 -7.11 14.82 -14.77
N LYS A 88 -7.64 14.94 -15.99
CA LYS A 88 -8.42 13.93 -16.70
C LYS A 88 -9.54 13.30 -15.88
N GLY A 89 -10.16 14.09 -14.99
CA GLY A 89 -11.26 13.65 -14.13
C GLY A 89 -10.84 12.97 -12.83
N GLY A 90 -9.54 12.82 -12.54
CA GLY A 90 -9.01 12.35 -11.26
C GLY A 90 -9.16 10.84 -11.00
N CYS A 91 -9.09 10.47 -9.72
CA CYS A 91 -9.03 9.10 -9.23
C CYS A 91 -10.41 8.44 -9.21
N MET A 92 -10.56 7.39 -10.01
CA MET A 92 -11.77 6.58 -10.06
C MET A 92 -12.05 5.84 -8.74
N ALA A 93 -11.00 5.34 -8.06
CA ALA A 93 -11.15 4.66 -6.77
C ALA A 93 -11.70 5.62 -5.69
N ALA A 94 -11.21 6.87 -5.66
CA ALA A 94 -11.69 7.88 -4.74
C ALA A 94 -13.19 8.18 -4.96
N LYS A 95 -13.62 8.33 -6.22
CA LYS A 95 -15.04 8.49 -6.56
C LYS A 95 -15.86 7.31 -6.05
N PHE A 96 -15.44 6.10 -6.40
CA PHE A 96 -16.14 4.88 -6.03
C PHE A 96 -16.33 4.76 -4.51
N PHE A 97 -15.24 4.80 -3.73
CA PHE A 97 -15.33 4.62 -2.28
C PHE A 97 -15.95 5.80 -1.52
N THR A 98 -16.10 6.96 -2.16
CA THR A 98 -16.89 8.07 -1.61
C THR A 98 -18.35 8.03 -2.06
N GLY A 99 -18.72 7.07 -2.91
CA GLY A 99 -20.07 6.90 -3.45
C GLY A 99 -20.45 7.91 -4.53
N LEU A 100 -19.45 8.54 -5.16
CA LEU A 100 -19.65 9.36 -6.36
C LEU A 100 -19.65 8.48 -7.62
N PRO A 101 -20.40 8.87 -8.67
CA PRO A 101 -20.39 8.13 -9.93
C PRO A 101 -19.02 8.23 -10.62
N LEU A 102 -18.63 7.20 -11.36
CA LEU A 102 -17.29 7.11 -11.97
C LEU A 102 -17.01 8.22 -13.00
N ASP A 103 -18.07 8.68 -13.68
CA ASP A 103 -18.05 9.80 -14.64
C ASP A 103 -18.18 11.18 -13.96
N GLY A 104 -18.39 11.20 -12.64
CA GLY A 104 -18.45 12.40 -11.81
C GLY A 104 -17.07 13.01 -11.51
N PRO A 105 -17.04 14.16 -10.81
CA PRO A 105 -15.80 14.79 -10.38
C PRO A 105 -15.10 13.97 -9.29
N ASP A 106 -13.77 14.03 -9.26
CA ASP A 106 -12.99 13.55 -8.12
C ASP A 106 -13.40 14.32 -6.84
N PRO A 107 -13.57 13.64 -5.68
CA PRO A 107 -13.77 14.30 -4.37
C PRO A 107 -12.82 15.47 -4.10
N GLU A 108 -11.55 15.33 -4.51
CA GLU A 108 -10.46 16.30 -4.34
C GLU A 108 -10.32 17.23 -5.56
N CYS A 109 -11.38 17.37 -6.36
CA CYS A 109 -11.39 18.30 -7.48
C CYS A 109 -11.15 19.74 -6.98
N VAL A 110 -10.02 20.34 -7.38
CA VAL A 110 -9.59 21.70 -6.98
C VAL A 110 -10.57 22.81 -7.36
N ARG A 111 -11.55 22.52 -8.23
CA ARG A 111 -12.62 23.44 -8.62
C ARG A 111 -13.82 23.42 -7.65
N GLY A 112 -13.84 22.52 -6.68
CA GLY A 112 -14.91 22.37 -5.70
C GLY A 112 -16.07 21.47 -6.14
N PHE A 113 -16.10 21.01 -7.41
CA PHE A 113 -17.18 20.17 -7.92
C PHE A 113 -17.31 18.82 -7.19
N GLY A 114 -16.20 18.27 -6.68
CA GLY A 114 -16.21 17.05 -5.88
C GLY A 114 -16.93 17.23 -4.55
N GLU A 115 -16.58 18.30 -3.82
CA GLU A 115 -17.22 18.66 -2.56
C GLU A 115 -18.73 18.90 -2.75
N GLU A 116 -19.13 19.60 -3.82
CA GLU A 116 -20.53 19.84 -4.13
C GLU A 116 -21.28 18.53 -4.43
N ALA A 117 -20.68 17.63 -5.21
CA ALA A 117 -21.27 16.32 -5.50
C ALA A 117 -21.44 15.47 -4.24
N LEU A 118 -20.49 15.54 -3.30
CA LEU A 118 -20.57 14.82 -2.02
C LEU A 118 -21.69 15.34 -1.13
N LYS A 119 -21.89 16.66 -1.07
CA LYS A 119 -23.00 17.27 -0.29
C LYS A 119 -24.37 16.84 -0.80
N ASN A 120 -24.49 16.62 -2.10
CA ASN A 120 -25.75 16.28 -2.77
C ASN A 120 -25.98 14.77 -2.94
N LYS A 121 -25.07 13.91 -2.44
CA LYS A 121 -25.20 12.47 -2.65
C LYS A 121 -26.31 11.86 -1.79
N ASN A 122 -27.09 10.96 -2.38
CA ASN A 122 -28.16 10.22 -1.72
C ASN A 122 -27.95 8.69 -1.81
N GLY A 123 -26.69 8.23 -1.75
CA GLY A 123 -26.32 6.82 -1.94
C GLY A 123 -25.55 6.21 -0.77
N SER A 124 -25.65 4.89 -0.63
CA SER A 124 -24.81 4.10 0.28
C SER A 124 -23.38 4.01 -0.22
N LEU A 125 -22.43 3.89 0.71
CA LEU A 125 -21.03 3.61 0.37
C LEU A 125 -20.88 2.17 -0.11
N PRO A 126 -19.96 1.89 -1.06
CA PRO A 126 -19.64 0.52 -1.41
C PRO A 126 -19.13 -0.23 -0.19
N GLN A 127 -19.60 -1.45 0.00
CA GLN A 127 -19.09 -2.33 1.05
C GLN A 127 -17.98 -3.20 0.49
N PRO A 128 -16.88 -3.44 1.22
CA PRO A 128 -15.92 -4.46 0.82
C PRO A 128 -16.62 -5.79 0.60
N SER A 129 -16.32 -6.47 -0.51
CA SER A 129 -16.95 -7.76 -0.84
C SER A 129 -16.56 -8.88 0.12
N GLN A 130 -15.41 -8.72 0.80
CA GLN A 130 -14.88 -9.70 1.73
C GLN A 130 -14.77 -9.13 3.14
N ASP A 131 -15.35 -9.86 4.10
CA ASP A 131 -15.08 -9.67 5.52
C ASP A 131 -13.71 -10.27 5.86
N HIS A 132 -12.66 -9.43 5.81
CA HIS A 132 -11.33 -9.82 6.28
C HIS A 132 -11.25 -9.88 7.82
N SER A 133 -12.35 -9.69 8.55
CA SER A 133 -12.45 -10.14 9.93
C SER A 133 -12.47 -11.66 9.93
N HIS A 134 -11.27 -12.23 9.77
CA HIS A 134 -11.03 -13.64 9.94
C HIS A 134 -11.45 -14.03 11.36
N ARG A 135 -12.69 -14.48 11.50
CA ARG A 135 -13.12 -15.38 12.57
C ARG A 135 -12.56 -16.76 12.23
N THR A 136 -11.23 -16.88 12.19
CA THR A 136 -10.55 -18.18 12.21
C THR A 136 -10.79 -18.92 13.53
N SER A 137 -11.43 -18.25 14.50
CA SER A 137 -11.94 -18.83 15.73
C SER A 137 -13.42 -18.46 15.92
N PRO A 138 -14.25 -19.36 16.49
CA PRO A 138 -15.58 -19.02 16.97
C PRO A 138 -15.50 -17.77 17.87
N PRO A 139 -16.53 -16.89 17.89
CA PRO A 139 -16.54 -15.74 18.78
C PRO A 139 -16.27 -16.20 20.21
N ARG A 140 -15.13 -15.77 20.77
CA ARG A 140 -14.81 -16.08 22.16
C ARG A 140 -15.90 -15.47 23.03
N PRO A 141 -16.46 -16.21 23.99
CA PRO A 141 -17.55 -15.72 24.84
C PRO A 141 -17.12 -14.56 25.75
N ARG A 142 -15.81 -14.25 25.83
CA ARG A 142 -15.26 -13.17 26.65
C ARG A 142 -14.07 -12.50 25.94
N PRO A 143 -13.93 -11.17 26.05
CA PRO A 143 -12.77 -10.46 25.55
C PRO A 143 -11.49 -10.95 26.23
N VAL A 144 -10.38 -10.99 25.47
CA VAL A 144 -9.07 -11.29 26.04
C VAL A 144 -8.64 -10.12 26.91
N ARG A 145 -8.46 -10.36 28.21
CA ARG A 145 -7.90 -9.36 29.11
C ARG A 145 -6.43 -9.20 28.77
N VAL A 146 -6.08 -8.05 28.20
CA VAL A 146 -4.68 -7.63 28.06
C VAL A 146 -4.25 -6.91 29.33
N THR A 147 -3.09 -7.28 29.87
CA THR A 147 -2.48 -6.52 30.97
C THR A 147 -1.64 -5.42 30.35
N ILE A 148 -2.15 -4.19 30.36
CA ILE A 148 -1.37 -3.02 29.98
C ILE A 148 -0.41 -2.72 31.13
N ARG A 149 0.88 -3.00 30.94
CA ARG A 149 1.95 -2.58 31.86
C ARG A 149 2.76 -1.46 31.24
N ARG A 150 3.23 -0.55 32.08
CA ARG A 150 4.24 0.44 31.69
C ARG A 150 5.60 -0.28 31.64
N ARG A 151 6.41 0.01 30.62
CA ARG A 151 7.80 -0.48 30.57
C ARG A 151 8.58 0.10 31.75
N ASP A 152 9.44 -0.72 32.36
CA ASP A 152 10.25 -0.29 33.51
C ASP A 152 11.28 0.79 33.14
N GLN A 153 11.84 0.71 31.92
CA GLN A 153 12.72 1.74 31.36
C GLN A 153 11.90 2.72 30.51
N ILE A 154 11.29 3.70 31.16
CA ILE A 154 10.48 4.75 30.52
C ILE A 154 11.37 5.70 29.70
N ASP A 155 12.59 5.94 30.18
CA ASP A 155 13.52 6.91 29.56
C ASP A 155 14.34 6.30 28.42
N ALA A 156 14.31 4.98 28.26
CA ALA A 156 14.96 4.31 27.14
C ALA A 156 14.02 4.27 25.93
N PRO A 157 14.49 4.63 24.71
CA PRO A 157 13.69 4.50 23.52
C PRO A 157 13.19 3.06 23.37
N PRO A 158 11.95 2.85 22.88
CA PRO A 158 11.48 1.50 22.55
C PRO A 158 12.49 0.86 21.60
N VAL A 159 12.78 -0.43 21.79
CA VAL A 159 13.45 -1.18 20.73
C VAL A 159 12.57 -1.02 19.50
N SER A 160 13.13 -0.40 18.45
CA SER A 160 12.38 -0.20 17.22
C SER A 160 11.89 -1.56 16.77
N ALA A 161 10.59 -1.70 16.49
CA ALA A 161 10.06 -2.93 15.89
C ALA A 161 10.72 -3.24 14.53
N CYS A 162 11.48 -2.29 13.98
CA CYS A 162 12.30 -2.40 12.78
C CYS A 162 13.82 -2.51 13.10
N ALA A 163 14.22 -2.91 14.30
CA ALA A 163 15.62 -3.15 14.60
C ALA A 163 16.11 -4.41 13.84
N GLU A 164 16.85 -4.19 12.75
CA GLU A 164 17.36 -5.27 11.87
C GLU A 164 18.47 -6.11 12.52
N SER A 165 19.09 -5.62 13.60
CA SER A 165 20.18 -6.30 14.29
C SER A 165 19.65 -7.28 15.35
N PRO A 166 20.02 -8.58 15.28
CA PRO A 166 19.66 -9.57 16.30
C PRO A 166 20.32 -9.32 17.67
N LEU A 167 21.25 -8.36 17.75
CA LEU A 167 21.98 -7.97 18.96
C LEU A 167 21.57 -6.59 19.49
N ALA A 168 20.48 -5.99 18.98
CA ALA A 168 20.00 -4.70 19.45
C ALA A 168 19.69 -4.73 20.95
N GLY A 169 20.49 -4.02 21.75
CA GLY A 169 20.36 -3.98 23.22
C GLY A 169 21.21 -5.02 23.98
N PHE A 170 21.98 -5.86 23.29
CA PHE A 170 22.96 -6.74 23.94
C PHE A 170 24.23 -5.98 24.29
N THR A 171 24.56 -5.90 25.58
CA THR A 171 25.85 -5.36 26.04
C THR A 171 26.67 -6.52 26.60
N PRO A 172 27.79 -6.92 25.96
CA PRO A 172 28.62 -7.99 26.48
C PRO A 172 29.27 -7.58 27.79
N ILE A 173 29.33 -8.51 28.75
CA ILE A 173 30.05 -8.32 30.00
C ILE A 173 31.54 -8.44 29.69
N SER A 174 32.30 -7.37 29.85
CA SER A 174 33.77 -7.42 29.81
C SER A 174 34.28 -8.01 31.12
N THR A 175 34.68 -9.27 31.11
CA THR A 175 35.55 -9.84 32.15
C THR A 175 36.98 -9.45 31.83
N ASP A 176 37.51 -8.45 32.54
CA ASP A 176 38.94 -8.27 32.72
C ASP A 176 39.20 -7.71 34.12
N ALA A 177 39.65 -8.59 35.04
CA ALA A 177 40.68 -8.29 36.04
C ALA A 177 41.02 -9.56 36.85
N GLN A 178 42.33 -9.80 36.99
CA GLN A 178 43.06 -10.78 37.83
C GLN A 178 43.23 -12.18 37.20
N GLU A 179 44.43 -12.69 36.94
CA GLU A 179 45.71 -12.56 37.65
C GLU A 179 46.88 -12.91 36.71
N GLY A 180 48.01 -12.22 36.86
CA GLY A 180 49.24 -12.50 36.11
C GLY A 180 49.92 -13.80 36.56
N VAL A 181 50.51 -14.50 35.60
CA VAL A 181 51.61 -15.43 35.83
C VAL A 181 52.72 -15.08 34.85
N ASP A 182 53.82 -14.59 35.41
CA ASP A 182 55.11 -14.38 34.77
C ASP A 182 55.62 -15.66 34.11
N ILE A 183 55.88 -15.64 32.80
CA ILE A 183 56.95 -16.45 32.20
C ILE A 183 57.63 -15.63 31.09
N LEU A 184 58.69 -14.91 31.46
CA LEU A 184 59.76 -14.54 30.54
C LEU A 184 61.07 -15.08 31.10
N GLY A 185 61.64 -16.10 30.45
CA GLY A 185 62.98 -16.58 30.77
C GLY A 185 63.32 -17.91 30.11
N GLY A 186 64.23 -17.90 29.13
CA GLY A 186 64.99 -19.09 28.75
C GLY A 186 65.02 -19.43 27.27
N ILE A 187 65.69 -18.61 26.45
CA ILE A 187 66.35 -19.08 25.23
C ILE A 187 67.67 -19.76 25.64
N HIS A 188 67.76 -21.08 25.49
CA HIS A 188 69.06 -21.76 25.37
C HIS A 188 69.03 -22.79 24.25
N SER A 189 69.93 -22.54 23.30
CA SER A 189 70.41 -23.39 22.23
C SER A 189 70.99 -24.72 22.73
N HIS A 190 70.69 -25.83 22.05
CA HIS A 190 71.62 -26.95 21.93
C HIS A 190 71.52 -27.60 20.55
N SER A 191 72.57 -27.39 19.76
CA SER A 191 73.01 -28.29 18.70
C SER A 191 73.98 -29.29 19.32
N SER A 192 73.75 -30.59 19.12
CA SER A 192 74.74 -31.66 18.95
C SER A 192 74.01 -32.89 18.43
#